data_AF-A0A958FYJ3-F1
#
_entry.id   AF-A0A958FYJ3-F1
#
_cell.length_a   1.000
_cell.length_b   1.000
_cell.length_c   1.000
_cell.angle_alpha   90.00
_cell.angle_beta   90.00
_cell.angle_gamma   90.00
#
_symmetry.space_group_name_H-M   'P 1'
#
loop_
_entity.id
_entity.type
_entity.pdbx_description
1 polymer ?
#
loop_
_entity_poly.entity_id
_entity_poly.type
_entity_poly.pdbx_seq_one_letter_code
_entity_poly.pdbx_strand_id
1 'polypeptide(L)'
;MNLRLIFSIAVVISCVSCGNSPPFSQVVLSPDINHILVEVDYMENMAPFTNTSTNEPLWSFLENNISALFQDTKSLTVPKSLNAMQEIPARNQNYMLDDILSLADEYRDQKETDGPTASLYIIFLDGYLKHEGQIKNSVIGISVSGTSIIAVFKPVIYSRAFPLPAVKFFIEQSVLIHEAGHAFGLVNNGLALTSDHHDQEHGAHCTNSSCVMYYLNEGVSDLIEFIRDGFSLQEVIFKDECLQDAHAALGSI
;
A
#
# COMPACT_ATOMS: atom_id res chain seq x y z
N MET A 1 11.94 -14.20 -27.16
CA MET A 1 11.25 -14.67 -25.94
C MET A 1 12.05 -14.13 -24.77
N ASN A 2 11.81 -12.87 -24.38
CA ASN A 2 12.57 -12.22 -23.32
C ASN A 2 11.89 -12.57 -22.00
N LEU A 3 12.50 -13.47 -21.24
CA LEU A 3 12.12 -13.80 -19.87
C LEU A 3 12.32 -12.54 -19.02
N ARG A 4 11.24 -11.78 -18.76
CA ARG A 4 11.24 -10.68 -17.80
C ARG A 4 11.14 -11.32 -16.42
N LEU A 5 12.26 -11.42 -15.70
CA LEU A 5 12.22 -11.71 -14.27
C LEU A 5 11.60 -10.50 -13.57
N ILE A 6 10.31 -10.60 -13.23
CA ILE A 6 9.65 -9.70 -12.28
C ILE A 6 9.94 -10.32 -10.91
N PHE A 7 10.81 -9.68 -10.14
CA PHE A 7 11.05 -10.08 -8.76
C PHE A 7 9.84 -9.58 -7.95
N SER A 8 8.95 -10.47 -7.53
CA SER A 8 8.05 -10.21 -6.41
C SER A 8 8.93 -10.04 -5.18
N ILE A 9 9.11 -8.80 -4.72
CA ILE A 9 9.93 -8.49 -3.56
C ILE A 9 9.04 -8.60 -2.32
N ALA A 10 8.62 -9.83 -2.01
CA ALA A 10 8.12 -10.15 -0.68
C ALA A 10 9.33 -10.26 0.25
N VAL A 11 9.83 -9.13 0.79
CA VAL A 11 10.89 -9.17 1.80
C VAL A 11 10.28 -9.59 3.13
N VAL A 12 10.27 -10.90 3.36
CA VAL A 12 10.02 -11.44 4.70
C VAL A 12 11.28 -11.20 5.52
N ILE A 13 11.34 -10.09 6.26
CA ILE A 13 12.30 -9.98 7.36
C ILE A 13 11.71 -10.73 8.54
N SER A 14 12.36 -11.80 8.96
CA SER A 14 12.25 -12.28 10.34
C SER A 14 12.81 -11.19 11.26
N CYS A 15 11.92 -10.30 11.73
CA CYS A 15 12.27 -9.18 12.59
C CYS A 15 12.74 -9.73 13.95
N VAL A 16 14.04 -9.65 14.24
CA VAL A 16 14.61 -10.13 15.51
C VAL A 16 14.34 -9.14 16.68
N SER A 17 13.91 -7.91 16.39
CA SER A 17 13.65 -6.85 17.39
C SER A 17 12.20 -6.42 17.50
N CYS A 18 11.30 -6.97 16.69
CA CYS A 18 9.87 -6.81 16.93
C CYS A 18 9.57 -7.67 18.15
N GLY A 19 9.20 -7.05 19.27
CA GLY A 19 8.69 -7.79 20.42
C GLY A 19 7.51 -8.68 20.03
N ASN A 20 6.94 -9.41 20.99
CA ASN A 20 5.77 -10.29 20.79
C ASN A 20 4.47 -9.55 20.35
N SER A 21 4.55 -8.39 19.71
CA SER A 21 3.42 -7.65 19.18
C SER A 21 2.79 -8.40 18.01
N PRO A 22 1.46 -8.50 17.96
CA PRO A 22 0.77 -9.12 16.84
C PRO A 22 1.00 -8.30 15.54
N PRO A 23 0.96 -8.96 14.36
CA PRO A 23 1.04 -8.26 13.09
C PRO A 23 -0.14 -7.29 12.92
N PHE A 24 0.06 -6.21 12.15
CA PHE A 24 -0.96 -5.17 11.96
C PHE A 24 -2.32 -5.69 11.48
N SER A 25 -2.32 -6.70 10.58
CA SER A 25 -3.55 -7.35 10.10
C SER A 25 -4.39 -7.96 11.22
N GLN A 26 -3.78 -8.45 12.31
CA GLN A 26 -4.49 -8.93 13.49
C GLN A 26 -4.95 -7.77 14.39
N VAL A 27 -4.11 -6.74 14.56
CA VAL A 27 -4.46 -5.54 15.33
C VAL A 27 -5.70 -4.87 14.76
N VAL A 28 -5.68 -4.57 13.46
CA VAL A 28 -6.77 -3.83 12.80
C VAL A 28 -8.09 -4.60 12.81
N LEU A 29 -8.06 -5.94 12.83
CA LEU A 29 -9.26 -6.78 12.90
C LEU A 29 -9.83 -6.91 14.31
N SER A 30 -9.07 -6.58 15.35
CA SER A 30 -9.55 -6.62 16.73
C SER A 30 -10.88 -5.86 16.88
N PRO A 31 -11.86 -6.39 17.64
CA PRO A 31 -13.12 -5.72 17.91
C PRO A 31 -12.94 -4.42 18.72
N ASP A 32 -11.81 -4.27 19.41
CA ASP A 32 -11.47 -3.04 20.14
C ASP A 32 -11.08 -1.90 19.19
N ILE A 33 -10.67 -2.21 17.95
CA ILE A 33 -10.35 -1.24 16.91
C ILE A 33 -11.60 -0.91 16.09
N ASN A 34 -12.11 0.31 16.27
CA ASN A 34 -13.26 0.83 15.52
C ASN A 34 -12.91 2.02 14.61
N HIS A 35 -11.64 2.43 14.58
CA HIS A 35 -11.14 3.50 13.75
C HIS A 35 -9.84 3.12 13.03
N ILE A 36 -9.75 3.45 11.73
CA ILE A 36 -8.52 3.38 10.96
C ILE A 36 -8.14 4.81 10.57
N LEU A 37 -6.96 5.23 11.00
CA LEU A 37 -6.32 6.47 10.58
C LEU A 37 -5.32 6.17 9.46
N VAL A 38 -5.34 6.94 8.40
CA VAL A 38 -4.26 6.97 7.40
C VAL A 38 -3.42 8.21 7.67
N GLU A 39 -2.17 7.99 8.08
CA GLU A 39 -1.18 9.04 8.32
C GLU A 39 -0.22 9.09 7.13
N VAL A 40 0.09 10.29 6.65
CA VAL A 40 0.84 10.47 5.41
C VAL A 40 1.94 11.51 5.58
N ASP A 41 3.16 11.06 5.31
CA ASP A 41 4.35 11.88 5.22
C ASP A 41 4.90 11.86 3.80
N TYR A 42 5.56 12.95 3.41
CA TYR A 42 6.23 13.02 2.11
C TYR A 42 7.50 13.85 2.20
N MET A 43 8.53 13.41 1.49
CA MET A 43 9.77 14.18 1.37
C MET A 43 9.56 15.44 0.52
N GLU A 44 10.40 16.44 0.75
CA GLU A 44 10.41 17.68 -0.04
C GLU A 44 10.37 17.39 -1.55
N ASN A 45 9.49 18.07 -2.28
CA ASN A 45 9.22 17.86 -3.71
C ASN A 45 8.65 16.48 -4.10
N MET A 46 8.25 15.66 -3.13
CA MET A 46 7.65 14.33 -3.32
C MET A 46 6.20 14.25 -2.86
N ALA A 47 5.51 15.39 -2.82
CA ALA A 47 4.10 15.48 -2.44
C ALA A 47 3.23 14.48 -3.23
N PRO A 48 2.30 13.77 -2.54
CA PRO A 48 1.33 12.93 -3.24
C PRO A 48 0.37 13.77 -4.06
N PHE A 49 -0.26 13.14 -5.05
CA PHE A 49 -1.35 13.77 -5.77
C PHE A 49 -2.60 13.78 -4.88
N THR A 50 -3.19 14.95 -4.67
CA THR A 50 -4.40 15.09 -3.83
C THR A 50 -5.68 15.14 -4.66
N ASN A 51 -5.60 15.62 -5.90
CA ASN A 51 -6.76 15.82 -6.76
C ASN A 51 -6.50 15.38 -8.20
N THR A 52 -7.57 14.96 -8.89
CA THR A 52 -7.56 14.75 -10.34
C THR A 52 -7.48 16.08 -11.08
N SER A 53 -7.32 16.04 -12.41
CA SER A 53 -7.42 17.25 -13.26
C SER A 53 -8.79 17.92 -13.21
N THR A 54 -9.83 17.21 -12.78
CA THR A 54 -11.20 17.70 -12.57
C THR A 54 -11.47 18.10 -11.11
N ASN A 55 -10.41 18.21 -10.29
CA ASN A 55 -10.46 18.60 -8.87
C ASN A 55 -11.17 17.60 -7.94
N GLU A 56 -11.33 16.35 -8.36
CA GLU A 56 -11.90 15.30 -7.51
C GLU A 56 -10.85 14.79 -6.51
N PRO A 57 -11.22 14.49 -5.26
CA PRO A 57 -10.26 14.10 -4.21
C PRO A 57 -9.75 12.67 -4.45
N LEU A 58 -8.50 12.52 -4.91
CA LEU A 58 -7.90 11.22 -5.27
C LEU A 58 -7.92 10.22 -4.12
N TRP A 59 -7.65 10.69 -2.90
CA TRP A 59 -7.59 9.88 -1.69
C TRP A 59 -8.94 9.28 -1.27
N SER A 60 -10.05 9.68 -1.89
CA SER A 60 -11.32 8.94 -1.74
C SER A 60 -11.29 7.58 -2.43
N PHE A 61 -10.41 7.36 -3.40
CA PHE A 61 -10.27 6.05 -4.03
C PHE A 61 -9.67 5.02 -3.07
N LEU A 62 -8.58 5.38 -2.36
CA LEU A 62 -8.04 4.56 -1.28
C LEU A 62 -9.08 4.34 -0.17
N GLU A 63 -9.72 5.42 0.30
CA GLU A 63 -10.76 5.34 1.35
C GLU A 63 -11.88 4.37 0.99
N ASN A 64 -12.44 4.44 -0.23
CA ASN A 64 -13.52 3.57 -0.68
C ASN A 64 -13.08 2.09 -0.72
N ASN A 65 -11.84 1.81 -1.14
CA ASN A 65 -11.31 0.46 -1.18
C ASN A 65 -11.05 -0.10 0.23
N ILE A 66 -10.58 0.73 1.17
CA ILE A 66 -10.46 0.35 2.59
C ILE A 66 -11.85 0.09 3.18
N SER A 67 -12.82 0.98 2.95
CA SER A 67 -14.19 0.83 3.44
C SER A 67 -14.81 -0.49 3.00
N ALA A 68 -14.59 -0.87 1.74
CA ALA A 68 -15.06 -2.13 1.17
C ALA A 68 -14.45 -3.37 1.85
N LEU A 69 -13.15 -3.34 2.21
CA LEU A 69 -12.52 -4.44 2.97
C LEU A 69 -13.14 -4.61 4.35
N PHE A 70 -13.52 -3.50 4.99
CA PHE A 70 -14.03 -3.49 6.36
C PHE A 70 -15.57 -3.47 6.47
N GLN A 71 -16.29 -3.57 5.35
CA GLN A 71 -17.77 -3.50 5.29
C GLN A 71 -18.36 -2.33 6.10
N ASP A 72 -17.69 -1.16 6.06
CA ASP A 72 -18.08 0.03 6.82
C ASP A 72 -18.17 -0.16 8.35
N THR A 73 -17.63 -1.27 8.89
CA THR A 73 -17.64 -1.54 10.34
C THR A 73 -16.64 -0.69 11.12
N LYS A 74 -15.69 -0.08 10.42
CA LYS A 74 -14.65 0.79 10.97
C LYS A 74 -14.79 2.18 10.37
N SER A 75 -14.73 3.20 11.23
CA SER A 75 -14.65 4.59 10.78
C SER A 75 -13.27 4.88 10.19
N LEU A 76 -13.19 5.73 9.16
CA LEU A 76 -11.93 6.05 8.46
C LEU A 76 -11.59 7.53 8.61
N THR A 77 -10.30 7.84 8.80
CA THR A 77 -9.76 9.18 8.55
C THR A 77 -8.67 9.06 7.49
N VAL A 78 -8.94 9.62 6.31
CA VAL A 78 -8.01 9.62 5.18
C VAL A 78 -7.76 11.07 4.73
N PRO A 79 -6.50 11.53 4.67
CA PRO A 79 -6.19 12.90 4.32
C PRO A 79 -6.61 13.21 2.88
N LYS A 80 -7.21 14.39 2.67
CA LYS A 80 -7.72 14.82 1.34
C LYS A 80 -6.91 15.94 0.71
N SER A 81 -6.00 16.55 1.46
CA SER A 81 -5.14 17.65 0.99
C SER A 81 -3.80 17.63 1.73
N LEU A 82 -2.80 18.31 1.16
CA LEU A 82 -1.44 18.38 1.72
C LEU A 82 -1.39 19.00 3.12
N ASN A 83 -2.36 19.84 3.49
CA ASN A 83 -2.43 20.44 4.84
C ASN A 83 -2.74 19.43 5.95
N ALA A 84 -3.23 18.24 5.59
CA ALA A 84 -3.48 17.14 6.51
C ALA A 84 -2.37 16.07 6.45
N MET A 85 -1.22 16.41 5.84
CA MET A 85 -0.07 15.53 5.63
C MET A 85 1.19 16.28 6.06
N GLN A 86 2.26 15.56 6.39
CA GLN A 86 3.51 16.17 6.83
C GLN A 86 4.57 16.16 5.72
N GLU A 87 5.11 17.34 5.40
CA GLU A 87 6.34 17.44 4.61
C GLU A 87 7.55 17.22 5.52
N ILE A 88 8.46 16.32 5.12
CA ILE A 88 9.70 16.02 5.82
C ILE A 88 10.93 16.33 4.93
N PRO A 89 12.13 16.54 5.52
CA PRO A 89 13.31 16.85 4.72
C PRO A 89 13.69 15.76 3.72
N ALA A 90 14.07 16.17 2.51
CA ALA A 90 14.65 15.26 1.51
C ALA A 90 15.99 14.68 2.00
N ARG A 91 16.28 13.42 1.64
CA ARG A 91 17.59 12.77 1.92
C ARG A 91 18.40 12.46 0.66
N ASN A 92 17.77 12.51 -0.52
CA ASN A 92 18.39 12.30 -1.83
C ASN A 92 19.24 11.01 -1.89
N GLN A 93 18.71 9.92 -1.33
CA GLN A 93 19.39 8.63 -1.25
C GLN A 93 18.47 7.49 -1.72
N ASN A 94 18.99 6.26 -1.80
CA ASN A 94 18.18 5.06 -1.99
C ASN A 94 17.95 4.37 -0.65
N TYR A 95 16.81 3.71 -0.50
CA TYR A 95 16.30 3.26 0.79
C TYR A 95 16.30 1.75 0.90
N MET A 96 16.98 1.23 1.92
CA MET A 96 16.79 -0.14 2.39
C MET A 96 15.60 -0.19 3.35
N LEU A 97 15.13 -1.40 3.68
CA LEU A 97 14.01 -1.56 4.58
C LEU A 97 14.27 -0.97 5.98
N ASP A 98 15.49 -1.11 6.50
CA ASP A 98 15.88 -0.51 7.79
C ASP A 98 15.83 1.02 7.75
N ASP A 99 16.11 1.65 6.61
CA ASP A 99 15.98 3.10 6.46
C ASP A 99 14.51 3.53 6.55
N ILE A 100 13.61 2.76 5.93
CA ILE A 100 12.15 3.02 5.93
C ILE A 100 11.57 2.85 7.34
N LEU A 101 11.97 1.80 8.04
CA LEU A 101 11.60 1.59 9.44
C LEU A 101 12.10 2.72 10.33
N SER A 102 13.35 3.15 10.14
CA SER A 102 13.93 4.27 10.90
C SER A 102 13.20 5.59 10.63
N LEU A 103 12.80 5.84 9.37
CA LEU A 103 12.00 7.00 9.00
C LEU A 103 10.62 6.98 9.68
N ALA A 104 9.94 5.84 9.63
CA ALA A 104 8.66 5.67 10.32
C ALA A 104 8.83 5.87 11.84
N ASP A 105 9.90 5.37 12.44
CA ASP A 105 10.14 5.58 13.87
C ASP A 105 10.42 7.04 14.26
N GLU A 106 11.01 7.81 13.34
CA GLU A 106 11.38 9.22 13.51
C GLU A 106 10.19 10.17 13.30
N TYR A 107 9.38 9.96 12.26
CA TYR A 107 8.35 10.92 11.85
C TYR A 107 6.91 10.51 12.14
N ARG A 108 6.63 9.21 12.29
CA ARG A 108 5.26 8.75 12.54
C ARG A 108 4.75 9.26 13.89
N ASP A 109 3.64 9.98 13.85
CA ASP A 109 2.99 10.55 15.03
C ASP A 109 2.15 9.52 15.77
N GLN A 110 1.35 8.72 15.04
CA GLN A 110 0.41 7.77 15.62
C GLN A 110 0.92 6.34 15.48
N LYS A 111 1.73 5.91 16.46
CA LYS A 111 2.08 4.48 16.60
C LYS A 111 0.86 3.69 17.11
N GLU A 112 0.82 2.38 16.85
CA GLU A 112 -0.23 1.52 17.40
C GLU A 112 -0.28 1.68 18.93
N THR A 113 -1.42 2.09 19.46
CA THR A 113 -1.65 2.30 20.89
C THR A 113 -2.65 1.29 21.42
N ASP A 114 -2.78 1.17 22.74
CA ASP A 114 -3.86 0.38 23.37
C ASP A 114 -5.28 1.01 23.17
N GLY A 115 -5.40 2.02 22.30
CA GLY A 115 -6.64 2.72 21.98
C GLY A 115 -7.42 2.11 20.81
N PRO A 116 -8.60 2.67 20.48
CA PRO A 116 -9.49 2.10 19.47
C PRO A 116 -9.08 2.40 18.01
N THR A 117 -7.88 2.93 17.81
CA THR A 117 -7.39 3.42 16.52
C THR A 117 -6.18 2.64 16.07
N ALA A 118 -6.30 2.02 14.90
CA ALA A 118 -5.19 1.49 14.13
C ALA A 118 -4.69 2.55 13.14
N SER A 119 -3.38 2.68 12.94
CA SER A 119 -2.81 3.70 12.04
C SER A 119 -2.03 3.06 10.89
N LEU A 120 -2.49 3.29 9.66
CA LEU A 120 -1.79 2.96 8.43
C LEU A 120 -0.88 4.14 8.05
N TYR A 121 0.43 3.94 8.13
CA TYR A 121 1.42 4.99 7.88
C TYR A 121 1.96 4.87 6.45
N ILE A 122 1.93 5.97 5.70
CA ILE A 122 2.34 6.02 4.31
C ILE A 122 3.42 7.10 4.16
N ILE A 123 4.57 6.75 3.61
CA ILE A 123 5.66 7.70 3.35
C ILE A 123 6.03 7.76 1.87
N PHE A 124 6.07 8.97 1.31
CA PHE A 124 6.52 9.23 -0.06
C PHE A 124 7.99 9.65 -0.08
N LEU A 125 8.83 8.85 -0.74
CA LEU A 125 10.29 8.94 -0.71
C LEU A 125 10.85 9.54 -2.01
N ASP A 126 11.97 10.28 -1.87
CA ASP A 126 12.68 10.97 -2.96
C ASP A 126 13.70 10.10 -3.72
N GLY A 127 13.70 8.79 -3.47
CA GLY A 127 14.67 7.85 -4.01
C GLY A 127 14.06 6.51 -4.42
N TYR A 128 14.90 5.51 -4.62
CA TYR A 128 14.49 4.17 -5.03
C TYR A 128 14.69 3.15 -3.91
N LEU A 129 13.94 2.04 -3.98
CA LEU A 129 14.22 0.88 -3.16
C LEU A 129 15.62 0.33 -3.47
N LYS A 130 16.39 0.04 -2.42
CA LYS A 130 17.64 -0.70 -2.47
C LYS A 130 17.45 -2.03 -1.75
N HIS A 131 17.56 -3.13 -2.48
CA HIS A 131 17.41 -4.47 -1.93
C HIS A 131 18.57 -5.34 -2.40
N GLU A 132 19.20 -6.06 -1.48
CA GLU A 132 20.37 -6.92 -1.74
C GLU A 132 21.50 -6.20 -2.51
N GLY A 133 21.75 -4.94 -2.15
CA GLY A 133 22.78 -4.11 -2.79
C GLY A 133 22.41 -3.57 -4.18
N GLN A 134 21.23 -3.91 -4.71
CA GLN A 134 20.75 -3.45 -6.02
C GLN A 134 19.68 -2.39 -5.88
N ILE A 135 19.71 -1.40 -6.78
CA ILE A 135 18.64 -0.40 -6.91
C ILE A 135 17.52 -1.01 -7.75
N LYS A 136 16.30 -1.01 -7.21
CA LYS A 136 15.10 -1.54 -7.85
C LYS A 136 14.30 -0.38 -8.44
N ASN A 137 14.70 0.07 -9.62
CA ASN A 137 14.13 1.25 -10.30
C ASN A 137 12.74 1.04 -10.94
N SER A 138 12.16 -0.16 -10.80
CA SER A 138 10.83 -0.52 -11.29
C SER A 138 9.80 -0.73 -10.19
N VAL A 139 10.21 -0.70 -8.92
CA VAL A 139 9.32 -0.90 -7.75
C VAL A 139 8.75 0.44 -7.34
N ILE A 140 7.43 0.58 -7.43
CA ILE A 140 6.75 1.86 -7.20
C ILE A 140 6.42 2.06 -5.72
N GLY A 141 6.04 1.00 -5.02
CA GLY A 141 5.79 1.01 -3.59
C GLY A 141 6.10 -0.33 -2.96
N ILE A 142 6.12 -0.36 -1.63
CA ILE A 142 6.16 -1.58 -0.82
C ILE A 142 5.34 -1.40 0.45
N SER A 143 4.79 -2.50 0.94
CA SER A 143 4.28 -2.69 2.29
C SER A 143 5.31 -3.44 3.14
N VAL A 144 5.62 -2.92 4.33
CA VAL A 144 6.58 -3.55 5.22
C VAL A 144 5.89 -4.68 6.00
N SER A 145 6.24 -5.92 5.65
CA SER A 145 5.60 -7.14 6.16
C SER A 145 5.39 -7.14 7.68
N GLY A 146 4.17 -7.46 8.10
CA GLY A 146 3.76 -7.51 9.50
C GLY A 146 3.50 -6.15 10.16
N THR A 147 3.80 -5.04 9.49
CA THR A 147 3.59 -3.67 10.01
C THR A 147 2.49 -2.95 9.24
N SER A 148 2.19 -1.72 9.67
CA SER A 148 1.26 -0.81 8.99
C SER A 148 1.95 0.22 8.08
N ILE A 149 3.22 -0.01 7.73
CA ILE A 149 4.06 0.96 7.02
C ILE A 149 4.06 0.67 5.52
N ILE A 150 3.72 1.67 4.73
CA ILE A 150 3.79 1.67 3.27
C ILE A 150 4.79 2.75 2.84
N ALA A 151 5.68 2.40 1.91
CA ALA A 151 6.60 3.36 1.29
C ALA A 151 6.35 3.46 -0.21
N VAL A 152 6.31 4.68 -0.75
CA VAL A 152 6.12 4.96 -2.18
C VAL A 152 7.32 5.71 -2.75
N PHE A 153 7.90 5.20 -3.84
CA PHE A 153 9.12 5.71 -4.48
C PHE A 153 8.77 6.65 -5.64
N LYS A 154 8.62 7.94 -5.33
CA LYS A 154 8.13 8.95 -6.28
C LYS A 154 8.98 9.14 -7.54
N PRO A 155 10.32 8.98 -7.54
CA PRO A 155 11.10 9.01 -8.77
C PRO A 155 10.68 7.98 -9.82
N VAL A 156 10.09 6.85 -9.41
CA VAL A 156 9.58 5.84 -10.36
C VAL A 156 8.32 6.38 -11.06
N ILE A 157 7.38 6.96 -10.30
CA ILE A 157 6.14 7.57 -10.82
C ILE A 157 6.42 8.78 -11.71
N TYR A 158 7.45 9.57 -11.40
CA TYR A 158 7.84 10.72 -12.22
C TYR A 158 8.67 10.36 -13.45
N SER A 159 9.12 9.09 -13.57
CA SER A 159 9.93 8.66 -14.69
C SER A 159 9.22 8.83 -16.05
N ARG A 160 10.00 8.85 -17.12
CA ARG A 160 9.49 9.02 -18.51
C ARG A 160 8.65 7.84 -18.99
N ALA A 161 8.52 6.77 -18.21
CA ALA A 161 7.62 5.65 -18.51
C ALA A 161 6.15 6.08 -18.55
N PHE A 162 5.80 7.21 -17.91
CA PHE A 162 4.42 7.65 -17.74
C PHE A 162 4.18 9.01 -18.42
N PRO A 163 3.60 9.03 -19.64
CA PRO A 163 3.56 10.24 -20.47
C PRO A 163 2.51 11.26 -20.05
N LEU A 164 1.46 10.85 -19.33
CA LEU A 164 0.31 11.71 -19.00
C LEU A 164 0.15 11.89 -17.48
N PRO A 165 -0.12 13.11 -16.98
CA PRO A 165 -0.38 13.34 -15.56
C PRO A 165 -1.49 12.46 -14.97
N ALA A 166 -2.61 12.30 -15.70
CA ALA A 166 -3.72 11.47 -15.25
C ALA A 166 -3.32 10.01 -14.98
N VAL A 167 -2.42 9.46 -15.80
CA VAL A 167 -1.89 8.10 -15.62
C VAL A 167 -1.08 7.99 -14.33
N LYS A 168 -0.26 9.01 -14.01
CA LYS A 168 0.53 9.04 -12.77
C LYS A 168 -0.35 9.05 -11.52
N PHE A 169 -1.48 9.75 -11.57
CA PHE A 169 -2.42 9.81 -10.44
C PHE A 169 -3.00 8.42 -10.14
N PHE A 170 -3.48 7.72 -11.18
CA PHE A 170 -4.03 6.37 -11.01
C PHE A 170 -2.98 5.34 -10.64
N ILE A 171 -1.75 5.44 -11.16
CA ILE A 171 -0.63 4.60 -10.71
C ILE A 171 -0.40 4.74 -9.22
N GLU A 172 -0.26 5.99 -8.75
CA GLU A 172 0.00 6.24 -7.34
C GLU A 172 -1.12 5.67 -6.47
N GLN A 173 -2.39 5.93 -6.83
CA GLN A 173 -3.52 5.42 -6.05
C GLN A 173 -3.65 3.89 -6.10
N SER A 174 -3.45 3.26 -7.26
CA SER A 174 -3.51 1.80 -7.39
C SER A 174 -2.40 1.11 -6.58
N VAL A 175 -1.20 1.69 -6.54
CA VAL A 175 -0.11 1.19 -5.69
C VAL A 175 -0.48 1.35 -4.21
N LEU A 176 -0.99 2.51 -3.79
CA LEU A 176 -1.44 2.68 -2.41
C LEU A 176 -2.49 1.64 -2.00
N ILE A 177 -3.46 1.35 -2.88
CA ILE A 177 -4.49 0.34 -2.61
C ILE A 177 -3.87 -1.07 -2.56
N HIS A 178 -2.96 -1.41 -3.47
CA HIS A 178 -2.24 -2.68 -3.46
C HIS A 178 -1.46 -2.89 -2.15
N GLU A 179 -0.62 -1.92 -1.78
CA GLU A 179 0.21 -2.00 -0.56
C GLU A 179 -0.64 -1.98 0.72
N ALA A 180 -1.77 -1.28 0.71
CA ALA A 180 -2.75 -1.36 1.80
C ALA A 180 -3.33 -2.77 1.92
N GLY A 181 -3.63 -3.43 0.79
CA GLY A 181 -4.04 -4.84 0.78
C GLY A 181 -3.03 -5.75 1.47
N HIS A 182 -1.74 -5.60 1.14
CA HIS A 182 -0.65 -6.31 1.83
C HIS A 182 -0.59 -6.00 3.32
N ALA A 183 -0.70 -4.73 3.72
CA ALA A 183 -0.67 -4.30 5.13
C ALA A 183 -1.84 -4.90 5.93
N PHE A 184 -3.03 -4.97 5.32
CA PHE A 184 -4.21 -5.60 5.92
C PHE A 184 -4.17 -7.14 5.87
N GLY A 185 -3.13 -7.74 5.29
CA GLY A 185 -2.86 -9.17 5.33
C GLY A 185 -3.56 -9.98 4.23
N LEU A 186 -4.04 -9.35 3.17
CA LEU A 186 -4.69 -10.03 2.05
C LEU A 186 -3.77 -11.08 1.41
N VAL A 187 -4.41 -12.08 0.81
CA VAL A 187 -3.76 -13.16 0.06
C VAL A 187 -2.73 -13.93 0.88
N ASN A 188 -3.19 -14.52 1.98
CA ASN A 188 -2.38 -15.37 2.86
C ASN A 188 -1.17 -14.66 3.50
N ASN A 189 -1.21 -13.32 3.62
CA ASN A 189 -0.19 -12.50 4.27
C ASN A 189 -0.56 -12.12 5.72
N GLY A 190 -1.48 -12.86 6.33
CA GLY A 190 -2.00 -12.61 7.67
C GLY A 190 -3.48 -12.97 7.80
N LEU A 191 -4.24 -12.82 6.71
CA LEU A 191 -5.61 -13.30 6.61
C LEU A 191 -5.64 -14.68 5.94
N ALA A 192 -6.51 -15.55 6.44
CA ALA A 192 -6.73 -16.85 5.84
C ALA A 192 -7.51 -16.73 4.54
N LEU A 193 -7.14 -17.53 3.53
CA LEU A 193 -7.85 -17.60 2.26
C LEU A 193 -9.21 -18.27 2.42
N THR A 194 -10.21 -17.74 1.73
CA THR A 194 -11.56 -18.31 1.61
C THR A 194 -11.77 -19.11 0.33
N SER A 195 -10.87 -18.92 -0.66
CA SER A 195 -10.86 -19.59 -1.96
C SER A 195 -9.44 -19.76 -2.50
N ASP A 196 -9.25 -20.59 -3.54
CA ASP A 196 -7.95 -20.83 -4.16
C ASP A 196 -7.58 -19.71 -5.15
N HIS A 197 -7.05 -18.61 -4.61
CA HIS A 197 -6.65 -17.43 -5.38
C HIS A 197 -5.25 -16.91 -5.03
N HIS A 198 -4.45 -17.67 -4.28
CA HIS A 198 -3.08 -17.30 -3.92
C HIS A 198 -2.10 -17.78 -4.99
N ASP A 199 -1.46 -16.86 -5.69
CA ASP A 199 -0.33 -17.10 -6.58
C ASP A 199 0.96 -17.32 -5.77
N GLN A 200 1.18 -18.57 -5.37
CA GLN A 200 2.34 -18.94 -4.55
C GLN A 200 3.69 -18.69 -5.24
N GLU A 201 3.74 -18.68 -6.57
CA GLU A 201 4.98 -18.42 -7.31
C GLU A 201 5.41 -16.96 -7.19
N HIS A 202 4.45 -16.06 -6.97
CA HIS A 202 4.67 -14.62 -6.93
C HIS A 202 4.47 -14.02 -5.54
N GLY A 203 4.54 -14.79 -4.45
CA GLY A 203 4.39 -14.25 -3.09
C GLY A 203 2.94 -14.04 -2.69
N ALA A 204 2.59 -12.99 -1.95
CA ALA A 204 1.24 -12.77 -1.44
C ALA A 204 0.31 -12.09 -2.46
N HIS A 205 0.14 -12.70 -3.64
CA HIS A 205 -0.61 -12.11 -4.74
C HIS A 205 -1.81 -12.93 -5.18
N CYS A 206 -2.83 -12.23 -5.63
CA CYS A 206 -4.05 -12.82 -6.17
C CYS A 206 -3.78 -13.39 -7.57
N THR A 207 -4.39 -14.52 -7.92
CA THR A 207 -4.35 -15.08 -9.28
C THR A 207 -5.32 -14.37 -10.24
N ASN A 208 -6.29 -13.61 -9.72
CA ASN A 208 -7.28 -12.88 -10.51
C ASN A 208 -6.65 -11.63 -11.14
N SER A 209 -6.45 -11.64 -12.46
CA SER A 209 -5.83 -10.52 -13.21
C SER A 209 -6.63 -9.21 -13.19
N SER A 210 -7.89 -9.25 -12.77
CA SER A 210 -8.72 -8.04 -12.59
C SER A 210 -8.65 -7.49 -11.17
N CYS A 211 -8.01 -8.19 -10.22
CA CYS A 211 -7.79 -7.71 -8.87
C CYS A 211 -6.55 -6.83 -8.77
N VAL A 212 -6.64 -5.75 -8.00
CA VAL A 212 -5.48 -4.90 -7.70
C VAL A 212 -4.33 -5.70 -7.06
N MET A 213 -4.64 -6.77 -6.32
CA MET A 213 -3.66 -7.69 -5.71
C MET A 213 -3.01 -8.67 -6.71
N TYR A 214 -3.28 -8.57 -8.02
CA TYR A 214 -2.59 -9.37 -9.02
C TYR A 214 -1.10 -9.00 -9.10
N TYR A 215 -0.21 -10.00 -9.14
CA TYR A 215 1.24 -9.80 -8.97
C TYR A 215 1.88 -8.81 -9.96
N LEU A 216 1.33 -8.70 -11.17
CA LEU A 216 1.84 -7.78 -12.19
C LEU A 216 1.64 -6.31 -11.81
N ASN A 217 0.74 -6.00 -10.88
CA ASN A 217 0.44 -4.62 -10.49
C ASN A 217 1.51 -3.97 -9.58
N GLU A 218 2.58 -4.69 -9.23
CA GLU A 218 3.76 -4.13 -8.53
C GLU A 218 4.74 -3.41 -9.48
N GLY A 219 4.63 -3.67 -10.79
CA GLY A 219 5.56 -3.22 -11.82
C GLY A 219 5.03 -2.13 -12.73
N VAL A 220 5.91 -1.22 -13.15
CA VAL A 220 5.61 -0.08 -14.04
C VAL A 220 4.85 -0.47 -15.33
N SER A 221 5.28 -1.52 -16.03
CA SER A 221 4.72 -1.84 -17.36
C SER A 221 3.31 -2.40 -17.28
N ASP A 222 3.08 -3.32 -16.35
CA ASP A 222 1.85 -4.08 -16.29
C ASP A 222 0.76 -3.32 -15.50
N LEU A 223 1.17 -2.47 -14.54
CA LEU A 223 0.25 -1.52 -13.91
C LEU A 223 -0.37 -0.55 -14.92
N ILE A 224 0.36 -0.14 -15.97
CA ILE A 224 -0.22 0.68 -17.05
C ILE A 224 -1.36 -0.04 -17.75
N GLU A 225 -1.22 -1.35 -17.97
CA GLU A 225 -2.27 -2.16 -18.59
C GLU A 225 -3.48 -2.30 -17.66
N PHE A 226 -3.25 -2.53 -16.37
CA PHE A 226 -4.30 -2.61 -15.36
C PHE A 226 -5.14 -1.33 -15.28
N ILE A 227 -4.50 -0.16 -15.38
CA ILE A 227 -5.20 1.15 -15.31
C ILE A 227 -5.60 1.71 -16.68
N ARG A 228 -5.40 0.97 -17.78
CA ARG A 228 -5.48 1.50 -19.16
C ARG A 228 -6.79 2.20 -19.44
N ASP A 229 -7.88 1.63 -18.93
CA ASP A 229 -9.24 2.11 -19.19
C ASP A 229 -9.67 3.17 -18.13
N GLY A 230 -8.77 3.49 -17.19
CA GLY A 230 -9.02 4.36 -16.04
C GLY A 230 -9.92 3.69 -15.00
N PHE A 231 -9.98 4.28 -13.81
CA PHE A 231 -10.94 3.87 -12.78
C PHE A 231 -11.83 5.05 -12.41
N SER A 232 -13.04 4.74 -11.97
CA SER A 232 -13.80 5.71 -11.17
C SER A 232 -13.20 5.76 -9.77
N LEU A 233 -13.13 6.95 -9.15
CA LEU A 233 -12.72 7.06 -7.74
C LEU A 233 -13.70 6.38 -6.78
N GLN A 234 -14.90 6.03 -7.23
CA GLN A 234 -15.89 5.23 -6.49
C GLN A 234 -15.74 3.73 -6.72
N GLU A 235 -14.85 3.31 -7.61
CA GLU A 235 -14.66 1.89 -7.91
C GLU A 235 -13.93 1.16 -6.78
N VAL A 236 -14.32 -0.09 -6.54
CA VAL A 236 -13.57 -1.03 -5.70
C VAL A 236 -12.79 -1.96 -6.62
N ILE A 237 -11.46 -1.91 -6.50
CA ILE A 237 -10.52 -2.63 -7.36
C ILE A 237 -9.91 -3.86 -6.69
N PHE A 238 -10.18 -4.08 -5.40
CA PHE A 238 -10.19 -5.44 -4.85
C PHE A 238 -11.35 -6.22 -5.46
N LYS A 239 -11.10 -7.47 -5.88
CA LYS A 239 -12.15 -8.35 -6.39
C LYS A 239 -12.59 -9.34 -5.31
N ASP A 240 -13.66 -10.05 -5.63
CA ASP A 240 -14.48 -10.81 -4.69
C ASP A 240 -13.65 -11.76 -3.81
N GLU A 241 -12.61 -12.39 -4.35
CA GLU A 241 -11.77 -13.33 -3.59
C GLU A 241 -11.06 -12.64 -2.43
N CYS A 242 -10.41 -11.50 -2.68
CA CYS A 242 -9.71 -10.74 -1.65
C CYS A 242 -10.68 -10.03 -0.68
N LEU A 243 -11.84 -9.57 -1.17
CA LEU A 243 -12.88 -9.00 -0.30
C LEU A 243 -13.42 -10.05 0.67
N GLN A 244 -13.68 -11.27 0.18
CA GLN A 244 -14.20 -12.38 1.00
C GLN A 244 -13.23 -12.80 2.09
N ASP A 245 -11.92 -12.81 1.84
CA ASP A 245 -10.91 -13.05 2.88
C ASP A 245 -11.03 -12.06 4.04
N ALA A 246 -11.10 -10.76 3.72
CA ALA A 246 -11.26 -9.71 4.74
C ALA A 246 -12.59 -9.84 5.49
N HIS A 247 -13.68 -10.11 4.77
CA HIS A 247 -15.02 -10.23 5.34
C HIS A 247 -15.16 -11.45 6.26
N ALA A 248 -14.58 -12.59 5.87
CA ALA A 248 -14.56 -13.78 6.69
C ALA A 248 -13.75 -13.56 7.98
N ALA A 249 -12.65 -12.81 7.89
CA ALA A 249 -11.83 -12.48 9.05
C ALA A 249 -12.56 -11.57 10.06
N LEU A 250 -13.43 -10.66 9.59
CA LEU A 250 -14.27 -9.83 10.46
C LEU A 250 -15.35 -10.62 11.21
N GLY A 251 -15.93 -11.64 10.57
CA GLY A 251 -16.99 -12.45 11.16
C GLY A 251 -16.51 -13.61 12.04
N SER A 252 -15.19 -13.85 12.11
CA SER A 252 -14.59 -14.99 12.83
C SER A 252 -14.14 -14.65 14.26
N ILE A 253 -14.43 -13.44 14.75
CA ILE A 253 -13.94 -12.90 16.02
C ILE A 253 -15.11 -12.66 16.98
#